data_AF-A0AB36J420-F1
#
_entry.id   AF-A0AB36J420-F1
#
_cell.length_a   1.000
_cell.length_b   1.000
_cell.length_c   1.000
_cell.angle_alpha   90.00
_cell.angle_beta   90.00
_cell.angle_gamma   90.00
#
_symmetry.space_group_name_H-M   'P 1'
#
loop_
_entity.id
_entity.type
_entity.pdbx_description
1 polymer ?
#
loop_
_entity_poly.entity_id
_entity_poly.type
_entity_poly.pdbx_seq_one_letter_code
_entity_poly.pdbx_strand_id
1 'polypeptide(L)'
;MSLTLDQVKSKSSTRLIGLHPVVMAAATVLIERCYTRGVPILITQGLRTTAEQNGLFAQGRTQAELNAAGLSSVKAQPDKPKVTNAKGGTSYHNFGLAIDFALLLPDGKQVS
;
A
#
# COMPACT_ATOMS: atom_id res chain seq x y z
N MET A 1 0.96 27.50 -3.19
CA MET A 1 0.15 27.49 -1.95
C MET A 1 0.36 26.15 -1.27
N SER A 2 0.56 26.12 0.05
CA SER A 2 0.64 24.84 0.77
C SER A 2 -0.72 24.16 0.77
N LEU A 3 -0.75 22.83 0.67
CA LEU A 3 -1.99 22.07 0.77
C LEU A 3 -2.67 22.30 2.14
N THR A 4 -3.99 22.35 2.14
CA THR A 4 -4.78 22.29 3.39
C THR A 4 -4.80 20.86 3.94
N LEU A 5 -5.11 20.70 5.23
CA LEU A 5 -5.26 19.38 5.85
C LEU A 5 -6.30 18.52 5.10
N ASP A 6 -7.43 19.09 4.70
CA ASP A 6 -8.46 18.37 3.96
C ASP A 6 -7.99 17.91 2.57
N GLN A 7 -7.19 18.73 1.88
CA GLN A 7 -6.55 18.34 0.63
C GLN A 7 -5.56 17.19 0.83
N VAL A 8 -4.84 17.15 1.96
CA VAL A 8 -3.94 16.02 2.27
C VAL A 8 -4.74 14.75 2.61
N LYS A 9 -5.77 14.87 3.47
CA LYS A 9 -6.63 13.73 3.86
C LYS A 9 -7.34 13.11 2.66
N SER A 10 -7.91 13.94 1.79
CA SER A 10 -8.64 13.47 0.60
C SER A 10 -7.78 12.61 -0.33
N LYS A 11 -6.49 12.90 -0.46
CA LYS A 11 -5.57 12.10 -1.29
C LYS A 11 -5.38 10.67 -0.80
N SER A 12 -5.54 10.42 0.50
CA SER A 12 -5.41 9.07 1.09
C SER A 12 -6.74 8.31 1.14
N SER A 13 -7.88 8.98 0.91
CA SER A 13 -9.23 8.46 1.19
C SER A 13 -9.51 7.09 0.59
N THR A 14 -9.13 6.86 -0.67
CA THR A 14 -9.35 5.60 -1.38
C THR A 14 -8.55 4.44 -0.78
N ARG A 15 -7.37 4.72 -0.21
CA ARG A 15 -6.51 3.71 0.45
C ARG A 15 -6.94 3.37 1.87
N LEU A 16 -7.85 4.15 2.45
CA LEU A 16 -8.42 3.87 3.77
C LEU A 16 -9.63 2.91 3.70
N ILE A 17 -10.22 2.74 2.51
CA ILE A 17 -11.37 1.86 2.31
C ILE A 17 -11.00 0.40 2.61
N GLY A 18 -11.81 -0.26 3.44
CA GLY A 18 -11.65 -1.67 3.78
C GLY A 18 -10.57 -1.98 4.82
N LEU A 19 -9.90 -0.95 5.36
CA LEU A 19 -9.06 -1.13 6.55
C LEU A 19 -9.92 -1.48 7.77
N HIS A 20 -9.35 -2.24 8.70
CA HIS A 20 -9.96 -2.45 9.99
C HIS A 20 -10.22 -1.10 10.68
N PRO A 21 -11.38 -0.87 11.34
CA PRO A 21 -11.75 0.45 11.85
C PRO A 21 -10.70 1.12 12.74
N VAL A 22 -10.02 0.35 13.59
CA VAL A 22 -8.92 0.85 14.45
C VAL A 22 -7.72 1.32 13.61
N VAL A 23 -7.38 0.61 12.54
CA VAL A 23 -6.25 0.98 11.66
C VAL A 23 -6.62 2.19 10.81
N MET A 24 -7.86 2.27 10.32
CA MET A 24 -8.37 3.45 9.61
C MET A 24 -8.33 4.71 10.49
N ALA A 25 -8.78 4.61 11.73
CA ALA A 25 -8.75 5.71 12.69
C ALA A 25 -7.29 6.12 13.00
N ALA A 26 -6.41 5.15 13.26
CA ALA A 26 -4.99 5.43 13.50
C ALA A 26 -4.30 6.07 12.30
N ALA A 27 -4.58 5.62 11.07
CA ALA A 27 -4.04 6.18 9.84
C ALA A 27 -4.50 7.63 9.63
N THR A 28 -5.77 7.93 9.94
CA THR A 28 -6.31 9.30 9.87
C THR A 28 -5.59 10.23 10.86
N VAL A 29 -5.43 9.79 12.10
CA VAL A 29 -4.70 10.54 13.13
C VAL A 29 -3.21 10.70 12.76
N LEU A 30 -2.60 9.71 12.12
CA LEU A 30 -1.23 9.80 11.63
C LEU A 30 -1.08 10.93 10.60
N ILE A 31 -1.96 11.00 9.60
CA ILE A 31 -1.97 12.07 8.58
C ILE A 31 -2.05 13.45 9.26
N GLU A 32 -2.97 13.61 10.20
CA GLU A 32 -3.18 14.88 10.93
C GLU A 32 -1.94 15.29 11.72
N ARG A 33 -1.35 14.37 12.50
CA ARG A 33 -0.16 14.63 13.32
C ARG A 33 1.07 14.97 12.49
N CYS A 34 1.22 14.33 11.34
CA CYS A 34 2.29 14.57 10.38
C CYS A 34 2.12 15.96 9.73
N TYR A 35 0.90 16.31 9.31
CA TYR A 35 0.57 17.63 8.77
C TYR A 35 0.86 18.76 9.76
N THR A 36 0.43 18.64 11.03
CA THR A 36 0.68 19.66 12.06
C THR A 36 2.18 19.89 12.34
N ARG A 37 3.03 18.92 12.00
CA ARG A 37 4.49 19.02 12.11
C ARG A 37 5.17 19.52 10.84
N GLY A 38 4.40 19.91 9.82
CA GLY A 38 4.93 20.35 8.54
C GLY A 38 5.47 19.22 7.66
N VAL A 39 5.11 17.95 7.95
CA VAL A 39 5.54 16.77 7.20
C VAL A 39 4.32 16.08 6.60
N PRO A 40 3.69 16.61 5.55
CA PRO A 40 2.52 15.96 4.96
C PRO A 40 2.90 14.59 4.39
N ILE A 41 2.03 13.60 4.60
CA ILE A 41 2.21 12.23 4.09
C ILE A 41 1.01 11.82 3.23
N LEU A 42 1.23 10.81 2.41
CA LEU A 42 0.19 10.13 1.63
C LEU A 42 0.19 8.63 1.97
N ILE A 43 -0.98 8.08 2.28
CA ILE A 43 -1.14 6.61 2.34
C ILE A 43 -1.15 6.08 0.91
N THR A 44 -0.13 5.29 0.55
CA THR A 44 0.07 4.78 -0.82
C THR A 44 -0.53 3.39 -0.99
N GLN A 45 -0.58 2.59 0.08
CA GLN A 45 -1.17 1.26 0.11
C GLN A 45 -1.99 1.04 1.38
N GLY A 46 -3.11 0.30 1.25
CA GLY A 46 -3.98 -0.10 2.36
C GLY A 46 -4.37 -1.57 2.19
N LEU A 47 -5.68 -1.86 2.14
CA LEU A 47 -6.19 -3.20 1.83
C LEU A 47 -5.73 -3.65 0.43
N ARG A 48 -5.26 -4.89 0.32
CA ARG A 48 -4.98 -5.61 -0.93
C ARG A 48 -5.73 -6.92 -0.95
N THR A 49 -6.39 -7.25 -2.05
CA THR A 49 -6.94 -8.58 -2.26
C THR A 49 -5.85 -9.64 -2.36
N THR A 50 -6.21 -10.90 -2.14
CA THR A 50 -5.32 -12.05 -2.33
C THR A 50 -4.76 -12.11 -3.77
N ALA A 51 -5.59 -11.80 -4.77
CA ALA A 51 -5.20 -11.79 -6.18
C ALA A 51 -4.15 -10.71 -6.47
N GLU A 52 -4.37 -9.47 -5.98
CA GLU A 52 -3.38 -8.39 -6.10
C GLU A 52 -2.07 -8.76 -5.41
N GLN A 53 -2.12 -9.35 -4.21
CA GLN A 53 -0.93 -9.79 -3.48
C GLN A 53 -0.15 -10.87 -4.23
N ASN A 54 -0.85 -11.84 -4.83
CA ASN A 54 -0.22 -12.85 -5.67
C ASN A 54 0.42 -12.22 -6.93
N GLY A 55 -0.21 -11.20 -7.51
CA GLY A 55 0.38 -10.41 -8.60
C GLY A 55 1.66 -9.69 -8.20
N LEU A 56 1.75 -9.15 -6.98
CA LEU A 56 2.99 -8.57 -6.44
C LEU A 56 4.04 -9.65 -6.13
N PHE A 57 3.63 -10.78 -5.56
CA PHE A 57 4.51 -11.92 -5.31
C PHE A 57 5.08 -12.49 -6.61
N ALA A 58 4.37 -12.43 -7.73
CA ALA A 58 4.86 -12.86 -9.03
C ALA A 58 6.03 -12.02 -9.60
N GLN A 59 6.25 -10.80 -9.10
CA GLN A 59 7.35 -9.94 -9.56
C GLN A 59 8.70 -10.46 -9.07
N GLY A 60 9.68 -10.50 -9.99
CA GLY A 60 11.03 -10.98 -9.74
C GLY A 60 11.12 -12.48 -9.47
N ARG A 61 10.10 -13.25 -9.88
CA ARG A 61 10.05 -14.71 -9.74
C ARG A 61 9.83 -15.37 -11.10
N THR A 62 10.29 -16.60 -11.21
CA THR A 62 10.07 -17.53 -12.32
C THR A 62 8.74 -18.28 -12.17
N GLN A 63 8.25 -18.89 -13.25
CA GLN A 63 7.02 -19.71 -13.18
C GLN A 63 7.22 -20.96 -12.31
N ALA A 64 8.42 -21.55 -12.30
CA ALA A 64 8.74 -22.69 -11.44
C ALA A 64 8.60 -22.34 -9.95
N GLU A 65 9.08 -21.17 -9.53
CA GLU A 65 8.94 -20.69 -8.14
C GLU A 65 7.47 -20.43 -7.78
N LEU A 66 6.67 -19.89 -8.70
CA LEU A 66 5.23 -19.70 -8.48
C LEU A 66 4.50 -21.03 -8.37
N ASN A 67 4.82 -22.00 -9.22
CA ASN A 67 4.24 -23.34 -9.15
C ASN A 67 4.56 -24.00 -7.79
N ALA A 68 5.81 -23.91 -7.35
CA ALA A 68 6.24 -24.41 -6.03
C ALA A 68 5.53 -23.71 -4.86
N ALA A 69 5.15 -22.43 -5.03
CA ALA A 69 4.38 -21.68 -4.05
C ALA A 69 2.86 -21.99 -4.08
N GLY A 70 2.40 -22.84 -4.99
CA GLY A 70 0.99 -23.18 -5.20
C GLY A 70 0.22 -22.15 -6.03
N LEU A 71 0.91 -21.35 -6.84
CA LEU A 71 0.35 -20.24 -7.62
C LEU A 71 0.50 -20.48 -9.13
N SER A 72 0.25 -21.72 -9.58
CA SER A 72 0.42 -22.11 -11.00
C SER A 72 -0.48 -21.36 -11.97
N SER A 73 -1.61 -20.82 -11.52
CA SER A 73 -2.50 -19.98 -12.32
C SER A 73 -2.05 -18.52 -12.43
N VAL A 74 -1.03 -18.10 -11.67
CA VAL A 74 -0.51 -16.74 -11.67
C VAL A 74 0.68 -16.66 -12.62
N LYS A 75 0.64 -15.71 -13.54
CA LYS A 75 1.72 -15.47 -14.50
C LYS A 75 2.93 -14.82 -13.82
N ALA A 76 4.08 -15.47 -13.93
CA ALA A 76 5.36 -14.93 -13.47
C ALA A 76 5.74 -13.61 -14.16
N GLN A 77 6.44 -12.73 -13.44
CA GLN A 77 6.94 -11.45 -13.93
C GLN A 77 8.43 -11.31 -13.58
N PRO A 78 9.32 -12.13 -14.19
CA PRO A 78 10.74 -12.19 -13.83
C PRO A 78 11.48 -10.88 -14.10
N ASP A 79 11.05 -10.11 -15.10
CA ASP A 79 11.69 -8.85 -15.49
C ASP A 79 11.33 -7.67 -14.56
N LYS A 80 10.44 -7.87 -13.59
CA LYS A 80 10.09 -6.86 -12.60
C LYS A 80 10.89 -7.03 -11.32
N PRO A 81 11.19 -5.96 -10.58
CA PRO A 81 11.85 -6.08 -9.29
C PRO A 81 10.98 -6.85 -8.30
N LYS A 82 11.62 -7.65 -7.46
CA LYS A 82 10.94 -8.36 -6.38
C LYS A 82 10.52 -7.37 -5.29
N VAL A 83 9.22 -7.08 -5.18
CA VAL A 83 8.68 -6.09 -4.22
C VAL A 83 8.09 -6.70 -2.94
N THR A 84 7.95 -8.03 -2.86
CA THR A 84 7.45 -8.70 -1.65
C THR A 84 7.92 -10.16 -1.53
N ASN A 85 7.96 -10.64 -0.30
CA ASN A 85 8.14 -12.04 0.06
C ASN A 85 6.84 -12.75 0.45
N ALA A 86 5.74 -12.01 0.65
CA ALA A 86 4.46 -12.57 1.11
C ALA A 86 3.56 -12.93 -0.08
N LYS A 87 3.04 -14.16 -0.10
CA LYS A 87 1.98 -14.55 -1.03
C LYS A 87 0.61 -14.09 -0.52
N GLY A 88 -0.41 -14.19 -1.36
CA GLY A 88 -1.78 -13.88 -0.97
C GLY A 88 -2.22 -14.68 0.26
N GLY A 89 -2.84 -13.99 1.21
CA GLY A 89 -3.26 -14.55 2.50
C GLY A 89 -2.16 -14.55 3.57
N THR A 90 -0.93 -14.11 3.24
CA THR A 90 0.18 -14.05 4.21
C THR A 90 0.71 -12.63 4.41
N SER A 91 0.07 -11.61 3.85
CA SER A 91 0.37 -10.20 4.10
C SER A 91 -0.72 -9.56 4.95
N TYR A 92 -0.37 -8.71 5.93
CA TYR A 92 -1.37 -7.98 6.73
C TYR A 92 -2.25 -7.04 5.89
N HIS A 93 -1.77 -6.61 4.72
CA HIS A 93 -2.59 -5.87 3.76
C HIS A 93 -3.77 -6.71 3.25
N ASN A 94 -3.71 -8.05 3.29
CA ASN A 94 -4.85 -8.90 2.91
C ASN A 94 -6.00 -8.87 3.91
N PHE A 95 -5.76 -8.33 5.10
CA PHE A 95 -6.72 -8.29 6.19
C PHE A 95 -7.09 -6.85 6.58
N GLY A 96 -6.63 -5.85 5.82
CA GLY A 96 -6.87 -4.44 6.15
C GLY A 96 -6.16 -3.99 7.44
N LEU A 97 -5.07 -4.67 7.81
CA LEU A 97 -4.34 -4.46 9.05
C LEU A 97 -2.99 -3.74 8.88
N ALA A 98 -2.65 -3.34 7.65
CA ALA A 98 -1.41 -2.64 7.34
C ALA A 98 -1.64 -1.49 6.35
N ILE A 99 -0.79 -0.48 6.44
CA ILE A 99 -0.71 0.67 5.53
C ILE A 99 0.76 0.88 5.14
N ASP A 100 0.97 1.32 3.90
CA ASP A 100 2.24 1.93 3.49
C ASP A 100 1.98 3.43 3.24
N PHE A 101 2.92 4.27 3.64
CA PHE A 101 2.84 5.71 3.42
C PHE A 101 4.18 6.26 2.95
N ALA A 102 4.12 7.43 2.30
CA ALA A 102 5.27 8.12 1.74
C ALA A 102 5.16 9.62 2.03
N LEU A 103 6.28 10.35 1.90
CA LEU A 103 6.28 11.80 2.07
C LEU A 103 5.55 12.45 0.89
N LEU A 104 4.61 13.36 1.16
CA LEU A 104 3.95 14.13 0.11
C LEU A 104 4.80 15.35 -0.22
N LEU A 105 5.22 15.49 -1.48
CA LEU A 105 6.05 16.61 -1.90
C LEU A 105 5.25 17.93 -1.87
N PRO A 106 5.92 19.11 -1.78
CA PRO A 106 5.24 20.40 -1.58
C PRO A 106 4.21 20.77 -2.65
N ASP A 107 4.34 20.24 -3.87
CA ASP A 107 3.39 20.45 -4.97
C ASP A 107 2.10 19.61 -4.82
N GLY A 108 2.09 18.66 -3.89
CA GLY A 108 0.98 17.76 -3.64
C GLY A 108 0.74 16.70 -4.72
N LYS A 109 1.63 16.57 -5.71
CA LYS A 109 1.45 15.72 -6.88
C LYS A 109 2.31 14.46 -6.83
N GLN A 110 3.44 14.53 -6.14
CA GLN A 110 4.43 13.46 -6.09
C GLN A 110 4.69 13.02 -4.65
N VAL A 111 5.24 11.81 -4.51
CA VAL A 111 5.70 11.27 -3.23
C VAL A 111 7.17 10.87 -3.33
N SER A 112 7.87 10.93 -2.20
CA SER A 112 9.25 10.44 -2.05
C SER A 112 9.32 9.18 -1.20
#